data_AF-A0A2N1A7T3-F1
#
_entry.id   AF-A0A2N1A7T3-F1
#
_cell.length_a   1.000
_cell.length_b   1.000
_cell.length_c   1.000
_cell.angle_alpha   90.00
_cell.angle_beta   90.00
_cell.angle_gamma   90.00
#
_symmetry.space_group_name_H-M   'P 1'
#
loop_
_entity.id
_entity.type
_entity.pdbx_description
1 polymer ?
#
loop_
_entity_poly.entity_id
_entity_poly.type
_entity_poly.pdbx_seq_one_letter_code
_entity_poly.pdbx_strand_id
1 'polypeptide(L)'
;MSTALTEQQVKDIQNLDAQKRYNYLLKEVVKNQEIWLLVDEHGCVMLNSEDEDCVPVWPNEEFAISWATEEWSHCKAEPISLEKWHSRWTHGLEDDELALVIFPDQNSEGLIFFPDEFDFELKQQKRK
;
A
#
# COMPACT_ATOMS: atom_id res chain seq x y z
N MET A 1 9.32 -18.37 -1.78
CA MET A 1 8.83 -18.39 -3.18
C MET A 1 7.81 -17.27 -3.27
N SER A 2 8.22 -16.10 -3.74
CA SER A 2 7.30 -15.01 -4.05
C SER A 2 6.55 -15.43 -5.31
N THR A 3 5.31 -15.88 -5.16
CA THR A 3 4.52 -16.37 -6.29
C THR A 3 3.98 -15.16 -7.03
N ALA A 4 4.48 -14.91 -8.24
CA ALA A 4 3.94 -13.86 -9.10
C ALA A 4 2.42 -14.08 -9.30
N LEU A 5 1.64 -13.03 -9.12
CA LEU A 5 0.18 -13.08 -9.25
C LEU A 5 -0.19 -13.06 -10.74
N THR A 6 -1.15 -13.89 -11.13
CA THR A 6 -1.71 -13.82 -12.49
C THR A 6 -2.65 -12.61 -12.62
N GLU A 7 -2.80 -12.07 -13.82
CA GLU A 7 -3.71 -10.95 -14.10
C GLU A 7 -5.16 -11.23 -13.64
N GLN A 8 -5.60 -12.48 -13.73
CA GLN A 8 -6.94 -12.89 -13.27
C GLN A 8 -7.04 -12.78 -11.75
N GLN A 9 -6.05 -13.26 -11.00
CA GLN A 9 -6.03 -13.16 -9.53
C GLN A 9 -5.97 -11.70 -9.08
N VAL A 10 -5.20 -10.86 -9.78
CA VAL A 10 -5.13 -9.42 -9.51
C VAL A 10 -6.52 -8.80 -9.61
N LYS A 11 -7.24 -9.05 -10.71
CA LYS A 11 -8.60 -8.54 -10.92
C LYS A 11 -9.59 -9.07 -9.89
N ASP A 12 -9.56 -10.36 -9.58
CA ASP A 12 -10.44 -10.96 -8.59
C ASP A 12 -10.23 -10.34 -7.19
N ILE A 13 -8.98 -10.06 -6.81
CA ILE A 13 -8.64 -9.45 -5.52
C ILE A 13 -8.99 -7.94 -5.51
N GLN A 14 -8.76 -7.22 -6.61
CA GLN A 14 -9.13 -5.81 -6.73
C GLN A 14 -10.65 -5.59 -6.65
N ASN A 15 -11.46 -6.54 -7.13
CA ASN A 15 -12.92 -6.49 -7.04
C ASN A 15 -13.47 -6.81 -5.63
N LEU A 16 -12.60 -7.15 -4.66
CA LEU A 16 -13.02 -7.32 -3.29
C LEU A 16 -13.35 -5.96 -2.66
N ASP A 17 -14.25 -5.98 -1.68
CA ASP A 17 -14.51 -4.81 -0.85
C ASP A 17 -13.26 -4.35 -0.10
N ALA A 18 -13.24 -3.08 0.30
CA ALA A 18 -12.09 -2.45 0.94
C ALA A 18 -11.63 -3.21 2.21
N GLN A 19 -12.56 -3.77 2.99
CA GLN A 19 -12.23 -4.54 4.19
C GLN A 19 -11.48 -5.83 3.84
N LYS A 20 -11.91 -6.54 2.79
CA LYS A 20 -11.22 -7.75 2.32
C LYS A 20 -9.86 -7.43 1.70
N ARG A 21 -9.74 -6.36 0.91
CA ARG A 21 -8.46 -5.88 0.36
C ARG A 21 -7.47 -5.55 1.47
N TYR A 22 -7.92 -4.82 2.48
CA TYR A 22 -7.13 -4.53 3.68
C TYR A 22 -6.63 -5.80 4.39
N ASN A 23 -7.53 -6.76 4.67
CA ASN A 23 -7.14 -8.02 5.31
C ASN A 23 -6.17 -8.85 4.47
N TYR A 24 -6.33 -8.82 3.14
CA TYR A 24 -5.39 -9.43 2.21
C TYR A 24 -4.02 -8.75 2.30
N LEU A 25 -4.01 -7.41 2.30
CA LEU A 25 -2.78 -6.65 2.35
C LEU A 25 -1.97 -6.94 3.62
N LEU A 26 -2.59 -6.90 4.79
CA LEU A 26 -1.89 -7.20 6.04
C LEU A 26 -1.23 -8.59 6.03
N LYS A 27 -1.94 -9.59 5.49
CA LYS A 27 -1.43 -10.96 5.41
C LYS A 27 -0.23 -11.08 4.48
N GLU A 28 -0.33 -10.51 3.28
CA GLU A 28 0.75 -10.61 2.29
C GLU A 28 1.94 -9.74 2.67
N VAL A 29 1.76 -8.54 3.20
CA VAL A 29 2.85 -7.69 3.69
C VAL A 29 3.64 -8.39 4.79
N VAL A 30 2.95 -8.97 5.79
CA VAL A 30 3.61 -9.69 6.87
C VAL A 30 4.28 -10.97 6.36
N LYS A 31 3.68 -11.66 5.41
CA LYS A 31 4.26 -12.88 4.83
C LYS A 31 5.50 -12.60 3.99
N ASN A 32 5.48 -11.54 3.18
CA ASN A 32 6.54 -11.17 2.25
C ASN A 32 7.59 -10.24 2.90
N GLN A 33 7.27 -9.66 4.07
CA GLN A 33 8.09 -8.68 4.80
C GLN A 33 8.39 -7.42 3.98
N GLU A 34 7.48 -7.02 3.11
CA GLU A 34 7.59 -5.85 2.24
C GLU A 34 6.23 -5.21 1.99
N ILE A 35 6.24 -3.90 1.75
CA ILE A 35 5.11 -3.07 1.38
C ILE A 35 5.49 -2.38 0.07
N TRP A 36 4.56 -2.32 -0.87
CA TRP A 36 4.80 -1.71 -2.16
C TRP A 36 4.19 -0.32 -2.22
N LEU A 37 4.92 0.62 -2.80
CA LEU A 37 4.51 1.99 -3.05
C LEU A 37 4.73 2.31 -4.53
N LEU A 38 4.12 3.39 -5.00
CA LEU A 38 4.48 4.00 -6.26
C LEU A 38 5.36 5.21 -6.02
N VAL A 39 6.44 5.31 -6.78
CA VAL A 39 7.39 6.42 -6.72
C VAL A 39 7.64 6.98 -8.12
N ASP A 40 7.91 8.28 -8.20
CA ASP A 40 8.33 8.98 -9.40
C ASP A 40 9.73 9.59 -9.22
N GLU A 41 10.11 10.58 -10.04
CA GLU A 41 11.40 11.27 -9.92
C GLU A 41 11.49 12.22 -8.70
N HIS A 42 10.36 12.56 -8.09
CA HIS A 42 10.23 13.55 -7.03
C HIS A 42 9.94 12.94 -5.65
N GLY A 43 9.36 11.72 -5.58
CA GLY A 43 9.08 11.04 -4.33
C GLY A 43 8.07 9.90 -4.47
N CYS A 44 7.37 9.58 -3.37
CA CYS A 44 6.22 8.69 -3.42
C CYS A 44 4.97 9.42 -3.93
N VAL A 45 4.11 8.68 -4.62
CA VAL A 45 2.79 9.15 -5.05
C VAL A 45 1.95 9.54 -3.83
N MET A 46 1.26 10.66 -3.92
CA MET A 46 0.30 11.15 -2.92
C MET A 46 -1.04 11.39 -3.60
N LEU A 47 -2.09 10.85 -3.01
CA LEU A 47 -3.47 11.06 -3.41
C LEU A 47 -4.04 12.20 -2.55
N ASN A 48 -4.36 13.31 -3.22
CA ASN A 48 -4.96 14.46 -2.56
C ASN A 48 -6.47 14.18 -2.40
N SER A 49 -6.94 13.99 -1.16
CA SER A 49 -8.37 13.99 -0.86
C SER A 49 -8.80 15.37 -0.34
N GLU A 50 -10.11 15.63 -0.24
CA GLU A 50 -10.62 16.92 0.23
C GLU A 50 -10.22 17.23 1.69
N ASP A 51 -9.94 16.19 2.48
CA ASP A 51 -9.62 16.29 3.91
C ASP A 51 -8.12 16.12 4.23
N GLU A 52 -7.40 15.22 3.55
CA GLU A 52 -6.01 14.87 3.88
C GLU A 52 -5.26 14.23 2.69
N ASP A 53 -3.93 14.41 2.67
CA ASP A 53 -3.03 13.77 1.72
C ASP A 53 -2.72 12.33 2.14
N CYS A 54 -2.96 11.39 1.22
CA CYS A 54 -2.82 9.97 1.48
C CYS A 54 -1.77 9.32 0.58
N VAL A 55 -0.86 8.54 1.16
CA VAL A 55 0.08 7.71 0.41
C VAL A 55 -0.56 6.33 0.16
N PRO A 56 -0.75 5.92 -1.10
CA PRO A 56 -1.29 4.60 -1.41
C PRO A 56 -0.26 3.49 -1.23
N VAL A 57 -0.67 2.38 -0.60
CA VAL A 57 0.19 1.21 -0.35
C VAL A 57 -0.44 -0.08 -0.85
N TRP A 58 0.41 -1.01 -1.33
CA TRP A 58 -0.01 -2.29 -1.90
C TRP A 58 0.73 -3.49 -1.28
N PRO A 59 0.14 -4.70 -1.35
CA PRO A 59 0.79 -5.89 -0.80
C PRO A 59 1.82 -6.54 -1.73
N ASN A 60 1.72 -6.27 -3.03
CA ASN A 60 2.55 -6.87 -4.07
C ASN A 60 2.77 -5.87 -5.21
N GLU A 61 3.86 -6.08 -5.94
CA GLU A 61 4.26 -5.27 -7.10
C GLU A 61 3.16 -5.18 -8.15
N GLU A 62 2.52 -6.31 -8.47
CA GLU A 62 1.55 -6.41 -9.56
C GLU A 62 0.33 -5.51 -9.32
N PHE A 63 -0.06 -5.29 -8.07
CA PHE A 63 -1.16 -4.39 -7.73
C PHE A 63 -0.76 -2.92 -7.91
N ALA A 64 0.43 -2.54 -7.46
CA ALA A 64 0.94 -1.19 -7.63
C ALA A 64 1.10 -0.84 -9.12
N ILE A 65 1.71 -1.74 -9.91
CA ILE A 65 1.85 -1.55 -11.36
C ILE A 65 0.48 -1.50 -12.06
N SER A 66 -0.45 -2.38 -11.67
CA SER A 66 -1.79 -2.38 -12.25
C SER A 66 -2.59 -1.12 -11.92
N TRP A 67 -2.26 -0.43 -10.82
CA TRP A 67 -2.91 0.82 -10.43
C TRP A 67 -2.26 2.03 -11.12
N ALA A 68 -0.94 1.98 -11.37
CA ALA A 68 -0.13 2.98 -12.06
C ALA A 68 -0.51 3.13 -13.56
N THR A 69 -1.72 3.58 -13.84
CA THR A 69 -2.25 3.79 -15.19
C THR A 69 -2.37 5.27 -15.52
N GLU A 70 -2.52 5.60 -16.81
CA GLU A 70 -2.70 6.96 -17.32
C GLU A 70 -1.63 7.95 -16.81
N GLU A 71 -2.01 8.90 -15.96
CA GLU A 71 -1.13 9.92 -15.39
C GLU A 71 -0.03 9.33 -14.51
N TRP A 72 -0.30 8.18 -13.86
CA TRP A 72 0.65 7.47 -13.00
C TRP A 72 1.48 6.41 -13.75
N SER A 73 1.32 6.30 -15.08
CA SER A 73 2.03 5.29 -15.89
C SER A 73 3.55 5.43 -15.91
N HIS A 74 4.07 6.58 -15.51
CA HIS A 74 5.51 6.83 -15.37
C HIS A 74 6.05 6.43 -13.99
N CYS A 75 5.16 6.19 -13.01
CA CYS A 75 5.55 5.76 -11.67
C CYS A 75 6.07 4.33 -11.67
N LYS A 76 6.95 4.04 -10.72
CA LYS A 76 7.55 2.73 -10.53
C LYS A 76 7.08 2.16 -9.20
N ALA A 77 6.76 0.87 -9.21
CA ALA A 77 6.53 0.14 -7.99
C ALA A 77 7.86 -0.08 -7.25
N GLU A 78 7.95 0.39 -6.01
CA GLU A 78 9.14 0.22 -5.17
C GLU A 78 8.79 -0.57 -3.90
N PRO A 79 9.54 -1.63 -3.58
CA PRO A 79 9.35 -2.38 -2.35
C PRO A 79 10.08 -1.70 -1.18
N ILE A 80 9.34 -1.47 -0.10
CA ILE A 80 9.85 -1.06 1.20
C ILE A 80 9.81 -2.25 2.13
N SER A 81 10.96 -2.63 2.66
CA SER A 81 11.02 -3.70 3.66
C SER A 81 10.24 -3.31 4.91
N LEU A 82 9.57 -4.28 5.51
CA LEU A 82 8.80 -4.08 6.73
C LEU A 82 9.68 -3.55 7.89
N GLU A 83 10.97 -3.88 7.90
CA GLU A 83 11.94 -3.30 8.85
C GLU A 83 12.13 -1.79 8.63
N LYS A 84 12.30 -1.35 7.38
CA LYS A 84 12.38 0.08 7.05
C LYS A 84 11.06 0.78 7.36
N TRP A 85 9.94 0.08 7.16
CA TRP A 85 8.63 0.59 7.48
C TRP A 85 8.54 0.98 8.96
N HIS A 86 8.75 -0.01 9.82
CA HIS A 86 8.70 0.12 11.28
C HIS A 86 9.71 1.12 11.87
N SER A 87 10.87 1.29 11.23
CA SER A 87 11.97 2.09 11.79
C SER A 87 12.04 3.52 11.24
N ARG A 88 11.44 3.80 10.08
CA ARG A 88 11.59 5.10 9.40
C ARG A 88 10.31 5.60 8.75
N TRP A 89 9.61 4.77 7.98
CA TRP A 89 8.46 5.26 7.22
C TRP A 89 7.30 5.67 8.10
N THR A 90 6.96 4.88 9.12
CA THR A 90 5.87 5.22 10.04
C THR A 90 6.08 6.61 10.64
N HIS A 91 7.26 6.85 11.23
CA HIS A 91 7.57 8.13 11.85
C HIS A 91 7.70 9.27 10.83
N GLY A 92 8.28 9.01 9.66
CA GLY A 92 8.40 10.03 8.61
C GLY A 92 7.05 10.49 8.08
N LEU A 93 6.12 9.56 7.86
CA LEU A 93 4.76 9.89 7.45
C LEU A 93 3.98 10.63 8.54
N GLU A 94 4.17 10.26 9.82
CA GLU A 94 3.58 11.00 10.94
C GLU A 94 4.11 12.44 11.03
N ASP A 95 5.42 12.64 10.89
CA ASP A 95 6.05 13.97 10.92
C ASP A 95 5.62 14.84 9.73
N ASP A 96 5.35 14.23 8.59
CA ASP A 96 4.84 14.89 7.38
C ASP A 96 3.31 15.08 7.37
N GLU A 97 2.61 14.67 8.44
CA GLU A 97 1.14 14.70 8.56
C GLU A 97 0.42 13.98 7.40
N LEU A 98 1.01 12.88 6.92
CA LEU A 98 0.48 12.07 5.81
C LEU A 98 -0.23 10.81 6.33
N ALA A 99 -1.42 10.56 5.80
CA ALA A 99 -2.13 9.32 6.02
C ALA A 99 -1.82 8.28 4.93
N LEU A 100 -2.37 7.09 5.10
CA LEU A 100 -2.21 5.97 4.19
C LEU A 100 -3.57 5.56 3.63
N VAL A 101 -3.66 5.36 2.32
CA VAL A 101 -4.79 4.63 1.75
C VAL A 101 -4.36 3.20 1.45
N ILE A 102 -4.98 2.27 2.17
CA ILE A 102 -4.58 0.87 2.16
C ILE A 102 -5.22 0.15 0.99
N PHE A 103 -4.38 -0.29 0.06
CA PHE A 103 -4.72 -1.03 -1.15
C PHE A 103 -5.91 -0.42 -1.89
N PRO A 104 -5.81 0.83 -2.40
CA PRO A 104 -6.91 1.50 -3.09
C PRO A 104 -7.35 0.75 -4.36
N ASP A 105 -8.59 0.97 -4.77
CA ASP A 105 -9.10 0.49 -6.05
C ASP A 105 -8.74 1.48 -7.17
N GLN A 106 -9.19 1.19 -8.40
CA GLN A 106 -8.91 2.04 -9.56
C GLN A 106 -9.56 3.42 -9.49
N ASN A 107 -10.50 3.66 -8.56
CA ASN A 107 -11.10 4.96 -8.31
C ASN A 107 -10.40 5.71 -7.16
N SER A 108 -9.25 5.21 -6.69
CA SER A 108 -8.53 5.73 -5.52
C SER A 108 -9.27 5.53 -4.19
N GLU A 109 -10.27 4.63 -4.14
CA GLU A 109 -11.04 4.34 -2.93
C GLU A 109 -10.44 3.15 -2.17
N GLY A 110 -10.10 3.40 -0.90
CA GLY A 110 -9.56 2.41 0.03
C GLY A 110 -9.87 2.78 1.47
N LEU A 111 -9.35 1.98 2.41
CA LEU A 111 -9.43 2.34 3.81
C LEU A 111 -8.27 3.29 4.15
N ILE A 112 -8.59 4.40 4.79
CA ILE A 112 -7.59 5.36 5.26
C ILE A 112 -7.16 4.98 6.68
N PHE A 113 -5.86 5.01 6.93
CA PHE A 113 -5.26 4.75 8.24
C PHE A 113 -4.14 5.76 8.51
N PHE A 114 -3.97 6.12 9.78
CA PHE A 114 -2.75 6.80 10.18
C PHE A 114 -1.56 5.83 10.17
N PRO A 115 -0.33 6.33 9.95
CA PRO A 115 0.85 5.46 9.85
C PRO A 115 1.07 4.60 11.10
N ASP A 116 0.83 5.14 12.30
CA ASP A 116 0.99 4.43 13.57
C ASP A 116 -0.08 3.33 13.75
N GLU A 117 -1.33 3.61 13.39
CA GLU A 117 -2.41 2.65 13.42
C GLU A 117 -2.12 1.46 12.48
N PHE A 118 -1.70 1.76 11.26
CA PHE A 118 -1.35 0.73 10.29
C PHE A 118 -0.13 -0.10 10.74
N ASP A 119 0.89 0.56 11.28
CA ASP A 119 2.08 -0.10 11.84
C ASP A 119 1.73 -1.05 12.99
N PHE A 120 0.83 -0.62 13.87
CA PHE A 120 0.29 -1.44 14.95
C PHE A 120 -0.41 -2.69 14.40
N GLU A 121 -1.27 -2.54 13.40
CA GLU A 121 -2.00 -3.66 12.79
C GLU A 121 -1.07 -4.68 12.12
N LEU A 122 0.00 -4.22 11.45
CA LEU A 122 1.05 -5.10 10.92
C LEU A 122 1.75 -5.90 12.02
N LYS A 123 2.07 -5.24 13.14
CA LYS A 123 2.67 -5.90 14.33
C LYS A 123 1.71 -6.91 14.96
N GLN A 124 0.40 -6.64 15.00
CA GLN A 124 -0.60 -7.58 15.49
C GLN A 124 -0.74 -8.79 14.54
N GLN A 125 -0.78 -8.54 13.24
CA GLN A 125 -0.90 -9.60 12.23
C GLN A 125 0.30 -10.55 12.25
N LYS A 126 1.52 -10.07 12.53
CA LYS A 126 2.72 -10.90 12.68
C LYS A 126 2.69 -11.83 13.90
N ARG A 127 1.83 -11.56 14.89
CA ARG A 127 1.69 -12.36 16.13
C ARG A 127 0.60 -13.43 16.04
N LYS A 128 -0.25 -13.37 15.02
CA LYS A 128 -1.29 -14.38 14.77
C LYS A 128 -0.72 -15.61 14.11
#